data_AF-A0A1F7CMM1-F1
#
_entry.id   AF-A0A1F7CMM1-F1
#
_cell.length_a   1.000
_cell.length_b   1.000
_cell.length_c   1.000
_cell.angle_alpha   90.00
_cell.angle_beta   90.00
_cell.angle_gamma   90.00
#
_symmetry.space_group_name_H-M   'P 1'
#
loop_
_entity.id
_entity.type
_entity.pdbx_description
1 polymer ?
#
loop_
_entity_poly.entity_id
_entity_poly.type
_entity_poly.pdbx_seq_one_letter_code
_entity_poly.pdbx_strand_id
1 'polypeptide(L)'
;MPDALTQNPILNSPYSEPCKHFDSNERGLTDEVLDSRRPSRFYIPVPRAKTKQKQLDLNLADGAFGVELQKENEFINKIRVKIKEWRDNTARRRHLSRGRETETIQADLWKMRP
;
A
#
# COMPACT_ATOMS: atom_id res chain seq x y z
N MET A 1 22.01 -14.13 -15.31
CA MET A 1 21.10 -13.91 -14.16
C MET A 1 19.70 -13.80 -14.74
N PRO A 2 18.68 -14.51 -14.24
CA PRO A 2 17.44 -14.69 -14.98
C PRO A 2 16.71 -13.35 -15.13
N ASP A 3 16.47 -13.00 -16.39
CA ASP A 3 15.93 -11.73 -16.90
C ASP A 3 14.40 -11.72 -16.83
N ALA A 4 13.85 -12.15 -15.69
CA ALA A 4 12.41 -12.24 -15.46
C ALA A 4 11.92 -11.00 -14.70
N LEU A 5 12.23 -9.81 -15.21
CA LEU A 5 11.43 -8.64 -14.88
C LEU A 5 10.18 -8.74 -15.75
N THR A 6 9.07 -9.12 -15.13
CA THR A 6 7.73 -9.24 -15.71
C THR A 6 7.52 -8.15 -16.77
N GLN A 7 7.13 -8.53 -18.00
CA GLN A 7 7.11 -7.62 -19.18
C GLN A 7 6.35 -6.29 -18.96
N ASN A 8 5.50 -6.22 -17.93
CA ASN A 8 4.95 -4.97 -17.42
C ASN A 8 5.01 -4.93 -15.87
N PRO A 9 6.04 -4.30 -15.29
CA PRO A 9 6.25 -4.29 -13.83
C PRO A 9 5.35 -3.26 -13.10
N ILE A 10 4.59 -2.43 -13.83
CA ILE A 10 3.78 -1.36 -13.24
C ILE A 10 2.35 -1.86 -13.02
N LEU A 11 2.04 -2.23 -11.77
CA LEU A 11 0.72 -2.78 -11.40
C LEU A 11 -0.34 -1.73 -11.04
N ASN A 12 0.07 -0.52 -10.62
CA ASN A 12 -0.83 0.47 -10.04
C ASN A 12 -0.81 1.79 -10.81
N SER A 13 -1.96 2.47 -10.83
CA SER A 13 -2.06 3.84 -11.36
C SER A 13 -1.26 4.83 -10.49
N PRO A 14 -0.57 5.81 -11.10
CA PRO A 14 0.13 6.86 -10.35
C PRO A 14 -0.82 7.82 -9.63
N TYR A 15 -2.10 7.85 -10.00
CA TYR A 15 -3.11 8.77 -9.46
C TYR A 15 -4.07 8.13 -8.46
N SER A 16 -4.10 6.80 -8.42
CA SER A 16 -4.98 6.04 -7.53
C SER A 16 -4.19 5.48 -6.35
N GLU A 17 -4.90 5.07 -5.30
CA GLU A 17 -4.24 4.33 -4.23
C GLU A 17 -3.70 2.99 -4.75
N PRO A 18 -2.47 2.59 -4.40
CA PRO A 18 -1.95 1.28 -4.77
C PRO A 18 -2.75 0.16 -4.11
N CYS A 19 -3.28 -0.75 -4.92
CA CYS A 19 -4.11 -1.87 -4.48
C CYS A 19 -3.48 -3.23 -4.76
N LYS A 20 -2.37 -3.27 -5.51
CA LYS A 20 -1.68 -4.51 -5.87
C LYS A 20 -0.19 -4.40 -5.59
N HIS A 21 0.46 -5.52 -5.30
CA HIS A 21 1.92 -5.59 -5.26
C HIS A 21 2.40 -7.01 -5.59
N PHE A 22 3.62 -7.11 -6.09
CA PHE A 22 4.29 -8.40 -6.20
C PHE A 22 4.68 -8.89 -4.80
N ASP A 23 4.50 -10.19 -4.55
CA ASP A 23 4.96 -10.83 -3.34
C ASP A 23 6.50 -10.86 -3.28
N SER A 24 7.04 -10.93 -2.08
CA SER A 24 8.48 -10.97 -1.85
C SER A 24 8.81 -12.06 -0.85
N ASN A 25 9.66 -13.01 -1.27
CA ASN A 25 10.14 -14.10 -0.44
C ASN A 25 11.66 -13.95 -0.17
N GLU A 26 12.25 -14.95 0.51
CA GLU A 26 13.68 -14.97 0.85
C GLU A 26 14.63 -14.86 -0.36
N ARG A 27 14.15 -15.19 -1.56
CA ARG A 27 14.95 -15.12 -2.80
C ARG A 27 14.75 -13.81 -3.57
N GLY A 28 13.82 -12.96 -3.15
CA GLY A 28 13.52 -11.68 -3.77
C GLY A 28 12.05 -11.51 -4.14
N LEU A 29 11.81 -10.64 -5.12
CA LEU A 29 10.46 -10.40 -5.67
C LEU A 29 10.01 -11.61 -6.50
N THR A 30 8.75 -12.00 -6.37
CA THR A 30 8.14 -13.06 -7.16
C THR A 30 7.22 -12.46 -8.23
N ASP A 31 6.81 -13.27 -9.22
CA ASP A 31 5.78 -12.87 -10.19
C ASP A 31 4.35 -13.00 -9.63
N GLU A 32 4.19 -13.40 -8.37
CA GLU A 32 2.89 -13.52 -7.72
C GLU A 32 2.37 -12.14 -7.32
N VAL A 33 1.16 -11.79 -7.73
CA VAL A 33 0.53 -10.50 -7.44
C VAL A 33 -0.53 -10.66 -6.36
N LEU A 34 -0.37 -9.92 -5.26
CA LEU A 34 -1.33 -9.85 -4.17
C LEU A 34 -2.25 -8.62 -4.32
N ASP A 35 -3.56 -8.83 -4.20
CA ASP A 35 -4.61 -7.80 -4.28
C ASP A 35 -4.80 -7.07 -2.95
N SER A 36 -3.71 -6.48 -2.47
CA SER A 36 -3.73 -5.57 -1.33
C SER A 36 -2.62 -4.51 -1.44
N ARG A 37 -2.79 -3.43 -0.69
CA ARG A 37 -1.73 -2.43 -0.53
C ARG A 37 -0.60 -3.01 0.32
N ARG A 38 0.61 -3.06 -0.24
CA ARG A 38 1.81 -3.56 0.46
C ARG A 38 2.02 -2.85 1.81
N PRO A 39 2.11 -3.59 2.93
CA PRO A 39 2.46 -3.00 4.22
C PRO A 39 3.85 -2.38 4.16
N SER A 40 4.03 -1.22 4.78
CA SER A 40 5.33 -0.57 4.89
C SER A 40 6.21 -1.37 5.86
N ARG A 41 7.42 -1.71 5.44
CA ARG A 41 8.41 -2.44 6.25
C ARG A 41 9.80 -1.86 6.05
N PHE A 42 10.60 -1.85 7.10
CA PHE A 42 12.02 -1.59 7.06
C PHE A 42 12.76 -2.84 6.60
N TYR A 43 13.80 -2.63 5.81
CA TYR A 43 14.80 -3.63 5.46
C TYR A 43 16.08 -3.20 6.15
N ILE A 44 16.42 -3.89 7.24
CA ILE A 44 17.55 -3.55 8.11
C ILE A 44 18.65 -4.57 7.82
N PRO A 45 19.80 -4.16 7.25
CA PRO A 45 20.91 -5.07 7.02
C PRO A 45 21.38 -5.68 8.34
N VAL A 46 21.51 -7.01 8.39
CA VAL A 46 22.08 -7.71 9.54
C VAL A 46 23.60 -7.71 9.39
N PRO A 47 24.34 -7.10 10.32
CA PRO A 47 25.79 -7.14 10.27
C PRO A 47 26.29 -8.58 10.45
N ARG A 48 27.28 -8.98 9.65
CA ARG A 48 27.92 -10.29 9.80
C ARG A 48 28.60 -10.37 11.17
N ALA A 49 28.19 -11.36 11.97
CA ALA A 49 28.80 -11.60 13.26
C ALA A 49 30.21 -12.18 13.09
N LYS A 50 31.11 -11.82 14.01
CA LYS A 50 32.50 -12.29 14.00
C LYS A 50 32.63 -13.78 14.36
N THR A 51 31.59 -14.39 14.94
CA THR A 51 31.57 -15.81 15.34
C THR A 51 30.32 -16.51 14.80
N LYS A 52 30.44 -17.79 14.46
CA LYS A 52 29.33 -18.59 13.89
C LYS A 52 28.13 -18.69 14.84
N GLN A 53 28.36 -18.80 16.14
CA GLN A 53 27.30 -18.88 17.14
C GLN A 53 26.42 -17.62 17.14
N LYS A 54 27.04 -16.43 17.18
CA LYS A 54 26.31 -15.15 17.14
C LYS A 54 25.59 -14.92 15.82
N GLN A 55 26.10 -15.46 14.71
CA GLN A 55 25.40 -15.37 13.42
C GLN A 55 24.12 -16.19 13.43
N LEU A 56 24.13 -17.38 14.04
CA LEU A 56 22.94 -18.21 14.17
C LEU A 56 21.85 -17.50 15.00
N ASP A 57 22.24 -16.89 16.12
CA ASP A 57 21.30 -16.15 16.98
C ASP A 57 20.65 -14.96 16.23
N LEU A 58 21.41 -14.26 15.38
CA LEU A 58 20.89 -13.16 14.56
C LEU A 58 19.95 -13.65 13.44
N ASN A 59 20.26 -14.81 12.85
CA ASN A 59 19.44 -15.41 11.78
C ASN A 59 18.13 -16.02 12.32
N LEU A 60 18.07 -16.34 13.63
CA LEU A 60 16.89 -16.90 14.30
C LEU A 60 15.97 -15.84 14.91
N ALA A 61 16.34 -14.56 14.85
CA ALA A 61 15.53 -13.47 15.38
C ALA A 61 14.24 -13.27 14.55
N ASP A 62 13.16 -12.87 15.23
CA ASP A 62 11.88 -12.56 14.57
C ASP A 62 12.06 -11.52 13.46
N GLY A 63 11.65 -11.89 12.23
CA GLY A 63 11.79 -11.06 11.04
C GLY A 63 13.13 -11.21 10.31
N ALA A 64 13.99 -12.16 10.69
CA ALA A 64 15.22 -12.44 9.94
C ALA A 64 14.90 -13.14 8.60
N PHE A 65 15.25 -12.48 7.50
CA PHE A 65 15.19 -12.98 6.14
C PHE A 65 16.61 -13.00 5.55
N GLY A 66 17.34 -14.09 5.83
CA GLY A 66 18.72 -14.25 5.37
C GLY A 66 19.67 -13.20 5.96
N VAL A 67 20.05 -12.20 5.15
CA VAL A 67 20.99 -11.12 5.53
C VAL A 67 20.29 -9.84 5.98
N GLU A 68 18.96 -9.79 5.98
CA GLU A 68 18.19 -8.60 6.33
C GLU A 68 17.09 -8.93 7.34
N LEU A 69 16.83 -8.00 8.26
CA LEU A 69 15.69 -8.03 9.15
C LEU A 69 14.56 -7.21 8.53
N GLN A 70 13.40 -7.83 8.36
CA GLN A 70 12.19 -7.16 7.93
C GLN A 70 11.32 -6.82 9.14
N LYS A 71 11.09 -5.52 9.36
CA LYS A 71 10.24 -5.03 10.46
C LYS A 71 9.16 -4.11 9.95
N GLU A 72 7.91 -4.31 10.36
CA GLU A 72 6.83 -3.43 9.93
C GLU A 72 7.01 -2.00 10.42
N ASN A 73 6.70 -1.04 9.54
CA ASN A 73 6.65 0.36 9.89
C ASN A 73 5.22 0.73 10.29
N GLU A 74 4.90 0.45 11.56
CA GLU A 74 3.58 0.68 12.12
C GLU A 74 3.10 2.12 11.96
N PHE A 75 3.99 3.10 12.15
CA PHE A 75 3.63 4.51 12.08
C PHE A 75 3.17 4.89 10.67
N ILE A 76 3.93 4.50 9.64
CA ILE A 76 3.56 4.72 8.25
C ILE A 76 2.28 3.96 7.90
N ASN A 77 2.11 2.72 8.37
CA ASN A 77 0.89 1.96 8.15
C ASN A 77 -0.34 2.66 8.78
N LYS A 78 -0.20 3.19 10.00
CA LYS A 78 -1.25 3.99 10.67
C LYS A 78 -1.59 5.26 9.88
N ILE A 79 -0.58 6.01 9.39
CA ILE A 79 -0.80 7.18 8.53
C ILE A 79 -1.58 6.80 7.27
N ARG A 80 -1.22 5.69 6.61
CA ARG A 80 -1.88 5.24 5.38
C ARG A 80 -3.37 4.97 5.60
N VAL A 81 -3.74 4.36 6.74
CA VAL A 81 -5.13 4.17 7.13
C VAL A 81 -5.85 5.52 7.26
N LYS A 82 -5.24 6.50 7.94
CA LYS A 82 -5.82 7.85 8.09
C LYS A 82 -5.98 8.60 6.77
N ILE A 83 -5.01 8.47 5.86
CA ILE A 83 -5.12 9.04 4.51
C ILE A 83 -6.27 8.40 3.74
N LYS A 84 -6.44 7.08 3.83
CA LYS A 84 -7.55 6.37 3.20
C LYS A 84 -8.90 6.88 3.73
N GLU A 85 -9.07 6.94 5.06
CA GLU A 85 -10.27 7.51 5.70
C GLU A 85 -10.56 8.93 5.20
N TRP A 86 -9.54 9.78 5.08
CA TRP A 86 -9.69 11.15 4.59
C TRP A 86 -10.12 11.23 3.12
N ARG A 87 -9.54 10.40 2.25
CA ARG A 87 -9.94 10.32 0.83
C ARG A 87 -11.40 9.88 0.69
N ASP A 88 -11.79 8.84 1.42
CA ASP A 88 -13.14 8.29 1.41
C ASP A 88 -14.17 9.35 1.89
N ASN A 89 -13.84 10.09 2.94
CA ASN A 89 -14.69 11.18 3.44
C ASN A 89 -14.78 12.37 2.47
N THR A 90 -13.69 12.70 1.78
CA THR A 90 -13.68 13.78 0.78
C THR A 90 -14.54 13.40 -0.43
N ALA A 91 -14.44 12.16 -0.89
CA ALA A 91 -15.29 11.64 -1.97
C ALA A 91 -16.77 11.67 -1.57
N ARG A 92 -17.11 11.24 -0.35
CA ARG A 92 -18.48 11.32 0.20
C ARG A 92 -19.00 12.76 0.23
N ARG A 93 -18.22 13.71 0.74
CA ARG A 93 -18.62 15.14 0.78
C ARG A 93 -18.88 15.72 -0.61
N ARG A 94 -18.04 15.39 -1.60
CA ARG A 94 -18.25 15.81 -3.01
C ARG A 94 -19.50 15.19 -3.63
N HIS A 95 -19.87 13.98 -3.23
CA HIS A 95 -21.10 13.35 -3.69
C HIS A 95 -22.34 14.05 -3.08
N LEU A 96 -22.28 14.36 -1.78
CA LEU A 96 -23.33 15.11 -1.05
C LEU A 96 -23.51 16.56 -1.54
N SER A 97 -22.45 17.23 -2.01
CA SER A 97 -22.58 18.58 -2.59
C SER A 97 -23.24 18.55 -3.97
N ARG A 98 -22.89 17.59 -4.82
CA ARG A 98 -23.50 17.43 -6.15
C ARG A 98 -24.98 17.04 -6.09
N GLY A 99 -25.38 16.19 -5.14
CA GLY A 99 -26.79 15.82 -4.97
C GLY A 99 -27.70 17.00 -4.59
N ARG A 100 -27.20 17.91 -3.75
CA ARG A 100 -27.94 19.13 -3.35
C ARG A 100 -28.06 20.14 -4.48
N GLU A 101 -27.06 20.26 -5.35
CA GLU A 101 -27.13 21.11 -6.53
C GLU A 101 -28.18 20.59 -7.53
N THR A 102 -28.27 19.27 -7.73
CA THR A 102 -29.27 18.68 -8.65
C THR A 102 -30.71 18.78 -8.14
N GLU A 103 -30.94 18.66 -6.83
CA GLU A 103 -32.27 18.86 -6.22
C GLU A 103 -32.70 20.34 -6.30
N THR A 104 -31.78 21.27 -6.12
CA THR A 104 -32.08 22.70 -6.18
C THR A 104 -32.44 23.12 -7.61
N ILE A 105 -31.70 22.65 -8.62
CA ILE A 105 -31.99 22.93 -10.03
C ILE A 105 -33.34 22.34 -10.46
N GLN A 106 -33.68 21.12 -10.02
CA GLN A 106 -34.99 20.49 -10.30
C GLN A 106 -36.15 21.21 -9.60
N ALA A 107 -35.97 21.63 -8.34
CA ALA A 107 -36.97 22.37 -7.58
C ALA A 107 -37.24 23.76 -8.17
N ASP A 108 -36.20 24.46 -8.64
CA ASP A 108 -36.34 25.77 -9.28
C ASP A 108 -36.95 25.64 -10.69
N LEU A 109 -36.61 24.60 -11.45
CA LEU A 109 -37.25 24.29 -12.74
C LEU A 109 -38.74 23.93 -12.60
N TRP A 110 -39.14 23.31 -11.48
CA TRP A 110 -40.55 23.00 -11.19
C TRP A 110 -41.38 24.25 -10.87
N LYS A 111 -40.78 25.26 -10.22
CA LYS A 111 -41.43 26.54 -9.90
C LYS A 111 -41.63 27.47 -11.10
N MET A 112 -40.97 27.20 -12.23
CA MET A 112 -41.03 28.01 -13.46
C MET A 112 -41.96 27.45 -14.55
N ARG A 113 -42.70 26.36 -14.29
CA ARG A 113 -43.73 25.89 -15.24
C ARG A 113 -45.06 26.64 -15.00
N PRO A 114 -45.72 27.16 -16.04
CA PRO A 114 -46.98 27.90 -15.94
C PRO A 114 -48.15 27.01 -15.52
#